data_AF-A0A9D7XKC9-F1
#
_entry.id   AF-A0A9D7XKC9-F1
#
_cell.length_a   1.000
_cell.length_b   1.000
_cell.length_c   1.000
_cell.angle_alpha   90.00
_cell.angle_beta   90.00
_cell.angle_gamma   90.00
#
_symmetry.space_group_name_H-M   'P 1'
#
loop_
_entity.id
_entity.type
_entity.pdbx_description
1 polymer ?
#
loop_
_entity_poly.entity_id
_entity_poly.type
_entity_poly.pdbx_seq_one_letter_code
_entity_poly.pdbx_strand_id
1 'polypeptide(L)'
;MRTSTLLSLLLVPAALLAQAPAPGPTLGDRVKAERPEVEKLLVELKFSEALARATALLPSTKPAFDKTDNQTLVRSVSANLDLASAYRLAAEAADSAGAWEKALEHAKAAQTLAQESFQGVKEPFGNTVAYYKQMGARAKQVLEENDIRLKELKAKSVPDPGEKQELELASGVEKEVVDSAKWVTFFQTYLDVTKRESTAYDAIVKVMEDKLKGEATQVEDYKAGKGDRLKWVEAVVSSPAYLEAQGDKAGKARWLHRLATIDPESKKVQHQLNLLNGKAVAPPVKKGKKG
;
A
#
# COMPACT_ATOMS: atom_id res chain seq x y z
N MET A 1 -53.95 -30.66 3.17
CA MET A 1 -52.88 -30.73 4.19
C MET A 1 -51.56 -30.55 3.48
N ARG A 2 -50.97 -29.35 3.55
CA ARG A 2 -49.65 -29.04 2.99
C ARG A 2 -48.78 -28.57 4.15
N THR A 3 -47.68 -29.28 4.34
CA THR A 3 -46.67 -29.07 5.38
C THR A 3 -45.87 -27.81 5.07
N SER A 4 -46.09 -26.77 5.86
CA SER A 4 -45.20 -25.62 5.98
C SER A 4 -44.04 -25.99 6.91
N THR A 5 -42.83 -26.09 6.38
CA THR A 5 -41.61 -26.05 7.19
C THR A 5 -41.02 -24.65 7.16
N LEU A 6 -41.19 -24.00 8.30
CA LEU A 6 -40.69 -22.69 8.71
C LEU A 6 -39.16 -22.58 8.54
N LEU A 7 -38.72 -21.50 7.89
CA LEU A 7 -37.33 -21.05 7.92
C LEU A 7 -37.18 -20.12 9.14
N SER A 8 -36.27 -20.49 10.04
CA SER A 8 -36.00 -19.81 11.29
C SER A 8 -35.51 -18.37 11.10
N LEU A 9 -36.21 -17.43 11.74
CA LEU A 9 -35.78 -16.06 11.98
C LEU A 9 -34.48 -16.02 12.80
N LEU A 10 -33.42 -15.45 12.23
CA LEU A 10 -32.29 -14.92 13.00
C LEU A 10 -32.50 -13.40 13.16
N LEU A 11 -33.19 -13.04 14.24
CA LEU A 11 -33.10 -11.72 14.85
C LEU A 11 -31.76 -11.63 15.58
N VAL A 12 -30.80 -10.87 15.05
CA VAL A 12 -29.62 -10.44 15.82
C VAL A 12 -29.99 -9.12 16.51
N PRO A 13 -29.92 -9.02 17.85
CA PRO A 13 -30.24 -7.79 18.56
C PRO A 13 -29.18 -6.72 18.29
N ALA A 14 -29.61 -5.58 17.76
CA ALA A 14 -28.85 -4.33 17.76
C ALA A 14 -28.80 -3.75 19.18
N ALA A 15 -27.93 -4.27 20.05
CA ALA A 15 -27.70 -3.68 21.36
C ALA A 15 -26.33 -4.09 21.93
N LEU A 16 -25.29 -3.33 21.58
CA LEU A 16 -24.09 -3.04 22.41
C LEU A 16 -23.02 -2.32 21.55
N LEU A 17 -23.33 -1.11 21.10
CA LEU A 17 -22.28 -0.15 20.79
C LEU A 17 -22.10 0.73 22.03
N ALA A 18 -21.45 0.16 23.04
CA ALA A 18 -20.80 0.96 24.06
C ALA A 18 -19.82 1.91 23.35
N GLN A 19 -19.90 3.20 23.68
CA GLN A 19 -19.08 4.26 23.13
C GLN A 19 -17.60 3.91 23.27
N ALA A 20 -16.99 3.40 22.20
CA ALA A 20 -15.55 3.40 22.06
C ALA A 20 -15.11 4.88 21.94
N PRO A 21 -14.02 5.29 22.62
CA PRO A 21 -13.45 6.63 22.40
C PRO A 21 -13.22 6.82 20.90
N ALA A 22 -13.50 8.03 20.39
CA ALA A 22 -13.35 8.35 18.98
C ALA A 22 -12.00 7.80 18.48
N PRO A 23 -11.99 6.90 17.49
CA PRO A 23 -10.75 6.27 17.06
C PRO A 23 -9.79 7.38 16.65
N GLY A 24 -8.60 7.39 17.27
CA GLY A 24 -7.52 8.27 16.84
C GLY A 24 -7.23 8.10 15.35
N PRO A 25 -6.49 9.03 14.73
CA PRO A 25 -6.22 8.98 13.30
C PRO A 25 -5.61 7.62 12.91
N THR A 26 -6.14 7.01 11.86
CA THR A 26 -5.67 5.71 11.37
C THR A 26 -4.23 5.81 10.86
N LEU A 27 -3.54 4.68 10.69
CA LEU A 27 -2.21 4.70 10.08
C LEU A 27 -2.25 5.32 8.68
N GLY A 28 -3.27 4.98 7.88
CA GLY A 28 -3.50 5.61 6.58
C GLY A 28 -3.64 7.13 6.65
N ASP A 29 -4.37 7.66 7.63
CA ASP A 29 -4.51 9.11 7.83
C ASP A 29 -3.18 9.76 8.23
N ARG A 30 -2.42 9.11 9.11
CA ARG A 30 -1.09 9.59 9.52
C ARG A 30 -0.11 9.59 8.35
N VAL A 31 -0.12 8.56 7.49
CA VAL A 31 0.72 8.51 6.28
C VAL A 31 0.34 9.62 5.31
N LYS A 32 -0.96 9.87 5.09
CA LYS A 32 -1.43 10.96 4.24
C LYS A 32 -1.01 12.33 4.77
N ALA A 33 -1.05 12.52 6.09
CA ALA A 33 -0.65 13.76 6.74
C ALA A 33 0.87 14.00 6.71
N GLU A 34 1.68 12.96 6.92
CA GLU A 34 3.14 13.09 6.95
C GLU A 34 3.79 13.12 5.55
N ARG A 35 3.13 12.56 4.52
CA ARG A 35 3.69 12.48 3.16
C ARG A 35 4.15 13.83 2.60
N PRO A 36 3.36 14.93 2.63
CA PRO A 36 3.80 16.23 2.13
C PRO A 36 5.04 16.77 2.86
N GLU A 37 5.14 16.50 4.17
CA GLU A 37 6.29 16.93 4.98
C GLU A 37 7.55 16.13 4.62
N VAL A 38 7.43 14.82 4.42
CA VAL A 38 8.53 13.98 3.93
C VAL A 38 8.96 14.44 2.54
N GLU A 39 8.02 14.65 1.61
CA GLU A 39 8.30 15.12 0.25
C GLU A 39 9.00 16.48 0.24
N LYS A 40 8.58 17.41 1.10
CA LYS A 40 9.26 18.69 1.28
C LYS A 40 10.72 18.51 1.71
N LEU A 41 10.98 17.65 2.69
CA LEU A 41 12.35 17.35 3.13
C LEU A 41 13.18 16.70 2.02
N LEU A 42 12.59 15.86 1.18
CA LEU A 42 13.26 15.28 0.01
C LEU A 42 13.64 16.36 -1.02
N VAL A 43 12.74 17.32 -1.29
CA VAL A 43 13.02 18.46 -2.18
C VAL A 43 14.11 19.36 -1.60
N GLU A 44 14.09 19.58 -0.28
CA GLU A 44 15.12 20.34 0.45
C GLU A 44 16.45 19.58 0.60
N LEU A 45 16.56 18.36 0.06
CA LEU A 45 17.73 17.48 0.15
C LEU A 45 18.09 17.06 1.60
N LYS A 46 17.13 17.15 2.52
CA LYS A 46 17.25 16.73 3.93
C LYS A 46 16.88 15.27 4.09
N PHE A 47 17.59 14.40 3.36
CA PHE A 47 17.19 13.00 3.20
C PHE A 47 17.20 12.19 4.50
N SER A 48 18.15 12.45 5.40
CA SER A 48 18.20 11.76 6.70
C SER A 48 17.01 12.10 7.59
N GLU A 49 16.54 13.36 7.55
CA GLU A 49 15.36 13.81 8.30
C GLU A 49 14.08 13.24 7.68
N ALA A 50 14.00 13.23 6.34
CA ALA A 50 12.90 12.60 5.61
C ALA A 50 12.77 11.11 5.96
N LEU A 51 13.89 10.38 5.97
CA LEU A 51 13.94 8.97 6.36
C LEU A 51 13.50 8.77 7.81
N ALA A 52 14.00 9.58 8.73
CA ALA A 52 13.61 9.48 10.15
C ALA A 52 12.09 9.65 10.32
N ARG A 53 11.48 10.66 9.69
CA ARG A 53 10.02 10.87 9.74
C ARG A 53 9.24 9.72 9.12
N ALA A 54 9.66 9.24 7.95
CA ALA A 54 8.99 8.12 7.28
C ALA A 54 9.07 6.82 8.11
N THR A 55 10.23 6.52 8.70
CA THR A 55 10.40 5.33 9.55
C THR A 55 9.65 5.43 10.88
N ALA A 56 9.42 6.62 11.42
CA ALA A 56 8.64 6.82 12.64
C ALA A 56 7.15 6.46 12.49
N LEU A 57 6.66 6.32 11.25
CA LEU A 57 5.32 5.81 10.97
C LEU A 57 5.22 4.28 11.10
N LEU A 58 6.34 3.58 10.99
CA LEU A 58 6.36 2.13 10.97
C LEU A 58 6.15 1.59 12.40
N PRO A 59 5.21 0.66 12.61
CA PRO A 59 5.04 0.01 13.89
C PRO A 59 6.25 -0.89 14.19
N SER A 60 6.58 -1.03 15.48
CA SER A 60 7.62 -1.97 15.92
C SER A 60 7.22 -3.44 15.72
N THR A 61 5.93 -3.72 15.56
CA THR A 61 5.39 -5.05 15.35
C THR A 61 4.35 -5.01 14.24
N LYS A 62 4.49 -5.92 13.28
CA LYS A 62 3.51 -6.09 12.21
C LYS A 62 2.17 -6.57 12.81
N PRO A 63 1.03 -5.93 12.46
CA PRO A 63 -0.28 -6.40 12.87
C PRO A 63 -0.58 -7.82 12.36
N ALA A 64 -1.29 -8.61 13.16
CA ALA A 64 -1.72 -9.94 12.74
C ALA A 64 -2.84 -9.84 11.67
N PHE A 65 -2.83 -10.76 10.71
CA PHE A 65 -3.90 -10.89 9.74
C PHE A 65 -4.97 -11.83 10.29
N ASP A 66 -6.10 -11.28 10.69
CA ASP A 66 -7.23 -11.99 11.30
C ASP A 66 -8.17 -12.52 10.21
N LYS A 67 -8.40 -13.84 10.24
CA LYS A 67 -9.23 -14.57 9.27
C LYS A 67 -10.55 -15.09 9.86
N THR A 68 -10.94 -14.61 11.03
CA THR A 68 -12.11 -15.11 11.78
C THR A 68 -13.41 -14.95 11.01
N ASP A 69 -13.66 -13.78 10.42
CA ASP A 69 -14.87 -13.49 9.66
C ASP A 69 -14.63 -12.39 8.60
N ASN A 70 -15.65 -12.11 7.79
CA ASN A 70 -15.56 -11.12 6.72
C ASN A 70 -15.25 -9.69 7.24
N GLN A 71 -15.71 -9.33 8.43
CA GLN A 71 -15.42 -8.03 9.03
C GLN A 71 -13.96 -7.94 9.49
N THR A 72 -13.43 -9.00 10.12
CA THR A 72 -12.01 -9.02 10.52
C THR A 72 -11.08 -9.06 9.30
N LEU A 73 -11.43 -9.81 8.26
CA LEU A 73 -10.72 -9.82 6.98
C LEU A 73 -10.64 -8.42 6.34
N VAL A 74 -11.76 -7.70 6.28
CA VAL A 74 -11.78 -6.31 5.75
C VAL A 74 -10.86 -5.38 6.54
N ARG A 75 -10.89 -5.49 7.88
CA ARG A 75 -10.04 -4.68 8.77
C ARG A 75 -8.56 -5.02 8.58
N SER A 76 -8.21 -6.31 8.50
CA SER A 76 -6.83 -6.77 8.29
C SER A 76 -6.28 -6.36 6.93
N VAL A 77 -7.09 -6.43 5.86
CA VAL A 77 -6.68 -5.88 4.55
C VAL A 77 -6.39 -4.40 4.64
N SER A 78 -7.29 -3.62 5.25
CA SER A 78 -7.12 -2.17 5.37
C SER A 78 -5.84 -1.83 6.14
N ALA A 79 -5.61 -2.49 7.28
CA ALA A 79 -4.40 -2.30 8.09
C ALA A 79 -3.12 -2.67 7.34
N ASN A 80 -3.11 -3.79 6.60
CA ASN A 80 -1.95 -4.20 5.82
C ASN A 80 -1.65 -3.24 4.66
N LEU A 81 -2.66 -2.74 3.95
CA LEU A 81 -2.47 -1.80 2.84
C LEU A 81 -2.03 -0.41 3.33
N ASP A 82 -2.52 0.05 4.47
CA ASP A 82 -2.04 1.26 5.14
C ASP A 82 -0.56 1.11 5.53
N LEU A 83 -0.20 -0.06 6.10
CA LEU A 83 1.17 -0.35 6.48
C LEU A 83 2.10 -0.49 5.25
N ALA A 84 1.63 -1.11 4.17
CA ALA A 84 2.36 -1.18 2.91
C ALA A 84 2.64 0.23 2.35
N SER A 85 1.68 1.14 2.47
CA SER A 85 1.84 2.54 2.07
C SER A 85 2.86 3.29 2.94
N ALA A 86 2.92 3.01 4.24
CA ALA A 86 3.94 3.55 5.14
C ALA A 86 5.34 3.03 4.77
N TYR A 87 5.48 1.72 4.54
CA TYR A 87 6.73 1.12 4.08
C TYR A 87 7.18 1.68 2.73
N ARG A 88 6.26 1.96 1.81
CA ARG A 88 6.58 2.62 0.54
C ARG A 88 7.22 3.98 0.75
N LEU A 89 6.63 4.81 1.61
CA LEU A 89 7.17 6.13 1.92
C LEU A 89 8.57 6.03 2.56
N ALA A 90 8.76 5.05 3.45
CA ALA A 90 10.07 4.76 4.04
C ALA A 90 11.10 4.27 3.00
N ALA A 91 10.68 3.46 2.03
CA ALA A 91 11.54 3.01 0.93
C ALA A 91 11.98 4.16 0.03
N GLU A 92 11.06 5.06 -0.34
CA GLU A 92 11.35 6.26 -1.16
C GLU A 92 12.33 7.21 -0.44
N ALA A 93 12.14 7.41 0.87
CA ALA A 93 13.04 8.22 1.68
C ALA A 93 14.41 7.55 1.89
N ALA A 94 14.45 6.24 2.09
CA ALA A 94 15.69 5.47 2.25
C ALA A 94 16.52 5.47 0.95
N ASP A 95 15.87 5.34 -0.21
CA ASP A 95 16.54 5.43 -1.51
C ASP A 95 17.20 6.80 -1.69
N SER A 96 16.46 7.87 -1.38
CA SER A 96 16.97 9.24 -1.44
C SER A 96 18.14 9.47 -0.47
N ALA A 97 18.09 8.85 0.71
CA ALA A 97 19.16 8.89 1.70
C ALA A 97 20.37 8.00 1.36
N GLY A 98 20.35 7.29 0.23
CA GLY A 98 21.43 6.38 -0.17
C GLY A 98 21.47 5.06 0.61
N ALA A 99 20.47 4.81 1.47
CA ALA A 99 20.33 3.60 2.28
C ALA A 99 19.63 2.50 1.47
N TRP A 100 20.23 2.10 0.34
CA TRP A 100 19.60 1.21 -0.64
C TRP A 100 19.22 -0.15 -0.10
N GLU A 101 20.00 -0.72 0.81
CA GLU A 101 19.68 -1.98 1.49
C GLU A 101 18.39 -1.84 2.32
N LYS A 102 18.24 -0.74 3.06
CA LYS A 102 17.01 -0.44 3.82
C LYS A 102 15.83 -0.13 2.92
N ALA A 103 16.06 0.59 1.82
CA ALA A 103 15.02 0.86 0.84
C ALA A 103 14.46 -0.44 0.23
N LEU A 104 15.35 -1.40 -0.09
CA LEU A 104 14.94 -2.73 -0.54
C LEU A 104 14.16 -3.49 0.54
N GLU A 105 14.63 -3.45 1.79
CA GLU A 105 13.94 -4.08 2.92
C GLU A 105 12.52 -3.54 3.08
N HIS A 106 12.35 -2.22 3.09
CA HIS A 106 11.04 -1.58 3.19
C HIS A 106 10.16 -1.89 1.96
N ALA A 107 10.70 -1.87 0.75
CA ALA A 107 9.96 -2.23 -0.45
C ALA A 107 9.46 -3.70 -0.42
N LYS A 108 10.30 -4.64 0.04
CA LYS A 108 9.92 -6.05 0.22
C LYS A 108 8.88 -6.24 1.33
N ALA A 109 8.98 -5.47 2.42
CA ALA A 109 7.97 -5.48 3.48
C ALA A 109 6.60 -5.00 2.95
N ALA A 110 6.57 -3.91 2.18
CA ALA A 110 5.35 -3.42 1.53
C ALA A 110 4.76 -4.46 0.56
N GLN A 111 5.60 -5.06 -0.30
CA GLN A 111 5.20 -6.12 -1.23
C GLN A 111 4.57 -7.30 -0.49
N THR A 112 5.22 -7.78 0.58
CA THR A 112 4.74 -8.91 1.38
C THR A 112 3.36 -8.63 1.97
N LEU A 113 3.14 -7.44 2.55
CA LEU A 113 1.86 -7.05 3.14
C LEU A 113 0.73 -6.99 2.10
N ALA A 114 1.02 -6.44 0.92
CA ALA A 114 0.06 -6.36 -0.17
C ALA A 114 -0.30 -7.76 -0.72
N GLN A 115 0.70 -8.63 -0.88
CA GLN A 115 0.49 -10.02 -1.28
C GLN A 115 -0.31 -10.80 -0.24
N GLU A 116 0.04 -10.69 1.04
CA GLU A 116 -0.72 -11.31 2.14
C GLU A 116 -2.17 -10.84 2.19
N SER A 117 -2.42 -9.56 1.91
CA SER A 117 -3.79 -9.03 1.85
C SER A 117 -4.60 -9.73 0.77
N PHE A 118 -4.05 -9.86 -0.44
CA PHE A 118 -4.73 -10.56 -1.53
C PHE A 118 -4.91 -12.05 -1.22
N GLN A 119 -3.84 -12.74 -0.77
CA GLN A 119 -3.93 -14.16 -0.44
C GLN A 119 -4.91 -14.44 0.71
N GLY A 120 -4.99 -13.52 1.68
CA GLY A 120 -5.89 -13.63 2.82
C GLY A 120 -7.36 -13.57 2.44
N VAL A 121 -7.73 -12.84 1.38
CA VAL A 121 -9.14 -12.63 1.01
C VAL A 121 -9.57 -13.29 -0.30
N LYS A 122 -8.62 -13.75 -1.12
CA LYS A 122 -8.88 -14.33 -2.46
C LYS A 122 -9.99 -15.38 -2.41
N GLU A 123 -9.87 -16.35 -1.52
CA GLU A 123 -10.85 -17.43 -1.39
C GLU A 123 -12.08 -17.01 -0.55
N PRO A 124 -11.96 -16.45 0.67
CA PRO A 124 -13.13 -16.08 1.47
C PRO A 124 -14.08 -15.09 0.77
N PHE A 125 -13.53 -14.05 0.14
CA PHE A 125 -14.36 -13.08 -0.59
C PHE A 125 -14.82 -13.66 -1.93
N GLY A 126 -14.02 -14.51 -2.59
CA GLY A 126 -14.46 -15.23 -3.78
C GLY A 126 -15.71 -16.10 -3.51
N ASN A 127 -15.69 -16.85 -2.42
CA ASN A 127 -16.82 -17.68 -1.98
C ASN A 127 -18.03 -16.80 -1.61
N THR A 128 -17.80 -15.69 -0.91
CA THR A 128 -18.88 -14.75 -0.55
C THR A 128 -19.51 -14.10 -1.79
N VAL A 129 -18.72 -13.73 -2.79
CA VAL A 129 -19.22 -13.23 -4.09
C VAL A 129 -20.05 -14.29 -4.81
N ALA A 130 -19.57 -15.53 -4.86
CA ALA A 130 -20.30 -16.62 -5.49
C ALA A 130 -21.65 -16.88 -4.79
N TYR A 131 -21.66 -16.87 -3.46
CA TYR A 131 -22.87 -17.02 -2.66
C TYR A 131 -23.92 -15.94 -2.99
N TYR A 132 -23.56 -14.66 -2.91
CA TYR A 132 -24.53 -13.59 -3.18
C TYR A 132 -24.95 -13.52 -4.66
N LYS A 133 -24.11 -13.94 -5.61
CA LYS A 133 -24.53 -14.09 -7.01
C LYS A 133 -25.65 -15.14 -7.13
N GLN A 134 -25.50 -16.28 -6.47
CA GLN A 134 -26.51 -17.33 -6.48
C GLN A 134 -27.81 -16.90 -5.79
N MET A 135 -27.72 -16.26 -4.62
CA MET A 135 -28.90 -15.74 -3.90
C MET A 135 -29.64 -14.70 -4.73
N GLY A 136 -28.94 -13.73 -5.31
CA GLY A 136 -29.56 -12.72 -6.16
C GLY A 136 -30.19 -13.30 -7.43
N ALA A 137 -29.58 -14.32 -8.04
CA ALA A 137 -30.17 -15.01 -9.19
C ALA A 137 -31.45 -15.75 -8.81
N ARG A 138 -31.46 -16.45 -7.68
CA ARG A 138 -32.64 -17.14 -7.17
C ARG A 138 -33.77 -16.17 -6.82
N ALA A 139 -33.45 -15.05 -6.16
CA ALA A 139 -34.44 -14.02 -5.82
C ALA A 139 -35.08 -13.42 -7.09
N LYS A 140 -34.29 -13.16 -8.14
CA LYS A 140 -34.82 -12.73 -9.45
C LYS A 140 -35.76 -13.76 -10.06
N GLN A 141 -35.36 -15.03 -10.06
CA GLN A 141 -36.18 -16.11 -10.59
C GLN A 141 -37.53 -16.20 -9.87
N VAL A 142 -37.56 -16.07 -8.54
CA VAL A 142 -38.82 -16.05 -7.77
C VAL A 142 -39.72 -14.89 -8.20
N LEU A 143 -39.17 -13.69 -8.42
CA LEU A 143 -39.96 -12.55 -8.89
C LEU A 143 -40.49 -12.76 -10.32
N GLU A 144 -39.68 -13.34 -11.20
CA GLU A 144 -40.06 -13.65 -12.58
C GLU A 144 -41.18 -14.70 -12.64
N GLU A 145 -41.07 -15.78 -11.85
CA GLU A 145 -42.08 -16.84 -11.75
C GLU A 145 -43.43 -16.33 -11.21
N ASN A 146 -43.41 -15.25 -10.43
CA ASN A 146 -44.60 -14.65 -9.82
C ASN A 146 -45.04 -13.33 -10.48
N ASP A 147 -44.41 -12.88 -11.57
CA ASP A 147 -44.61 -11.55 -12.15
C ASP A 147 -46.09 -11.22 -12.46
N ILE A 148 -46.82 -12.18 -13.05
CA ILE A 148 -48.25 -12.00 -13.38
C ILE A 148 -49.07 -11.81 -12.10
N ARG A 149 -48.90 -12.70 -11.11
CA ARG A 149 -49.62 -12.62 -9.82
C ARG A 149 -49.29 -11.33 -9.08
N LEU A 150 -48.02 -10.91 -9.09
CA LEU A 150 -47.60 -9.67 -8.45
C LEU A 150 -48.19 -8.45 -9.14
N LYS A 151 -48.31 -8.44 -10.47
CA LYS A 151 -49.01 -7.37 -11.21
C LYS A 151 -50.49 -7.30 -10.86
N GLU A 152 -51.17 -8.44 -10.80
CA GLU A 152 -52.57 -8.52 -10.38
C GLU A 152 -52.78 -7.98 -8.96
N LEU A 153 -51.93 -8.40 -8.01
CA LEU A 153 -51.98 -7.96 -6.62
C LEU A 153 -51.71 -6.46 -6.47
N LYS A 154 -50.69 -5.94 -7.16
CA LYS A 154 -50.33 -4.51 -7.14
C LYS A 154 -51.41 -3.63 -7.80
N ALA A 155 -52.23 -4.19 -8.71
CA ALA A 155 -53.32 -3.47 -9.36
C ALA A 155 -54.61 -3.38 -8.52
N LYS A 156 -54.74 -4.17 -7.44
CA LYS A 156 -55.91 -4.13 -6.56
C LYS A 156 -55.89 -2.91 -5.64
N SER A 157 -57.00 -2.18 -5.58
CA SER A 157 -57.15 -1.00 -4.71
C SER A 157 -57.27 -1.35 -3.22
N VAL A 158 -57.83 -2.53 -2.88
CA VAL A 158 -57.95 -3.02 -1.50
C VAL A 158 -57.58 -4.51 -1.45
N PRO A 159 -56.29 -4.86 -1.30
CA PRO A 159 -55.87 -6.24 -1.10
C PRO A 159 -56.34 -6.76 0.26
N ASP A 160 -56.76 -8.02 0.32
CA ASP A 160 -57.08 -8.68 1.58
C ASP A 160 -55.82 -8.93 2.44
N PRO A 161 -55.95 -9.35 3.71
CA PRO A 161 -54.78 -9.56 4.58
C PRO A 161 -53.75 -10.57 4.04
N GLY A 162 -54.19 -11.63 3.36
CA GLY A 162 -53.29 -12.63 2.77
C GLY A 162 -52.55 -12.06 1.56
N GLU A 163 -53.25 -11.29 0.74
CA GLU A 163 -52.68 -10.61 -0.42
C GLU A 163 -51.67 -9.51 -0.03
N LYS A 164 -51.89 -8.83 1.10
CA LYS A 164 -50.90 -7.90 1.68
C LYS A 164 -49.63 -8.64 2.10
N GLN A 165 -49.78 -9.81 2.70
CA GLN A 165 -48.63 -10.64 3.10
C GLN A 165 -47.84 -11.12 1.88
N GLU A 166 -48.51 -11.53 0.79
CA GLU A 166 -47.85 -11.88 -0.48
C GLU A 166 -47.04 -10.70 -1.05
N LEU A 167 -47.60 -9.49 -1.04
CA LEU A 167 -46.90 -8.27 -1.49
C LEU A 167 -45.71 -7.92 -0.59
N GLU A 168 -45.81 -8.10 0.72
CA GLU A 168 -44.71 -7.88 1.66
C GLU A 168 -43.57 -8.87 1.43
N LEU A 169 -43.88 -10.16 1.23
CA LEU A 169 -42.89 -11.18 0.89
C LEU A 169 -42.19 -10.85 -0.43
N ALA A 170 -42.94 -10.45 -1.45
CA ALA A 170 -42.39 -10.04 -2.74
C ALA A 170 -41.45 -8.84 -2.60
N SER A 171 -41.81 -7.84 -1.78
CA SER A 171 -40.94 -6.71 -1.46
C SER A 171 -39.66 -7.15 -0.74
N GLY A 172 -39.75 -8.15 0.14
CA GLY A 172 -38.58 -8.79 0.76
C GLY A 172 -37.64 -9.43 -0.26
N VAL A 173 -38.18 -10.13 -1.26
CA VAL A 173 -37.40 -10.73 -2.35
C VAL A 173 -36.80 -9.66 -3.28
N GLU A 174 -37.55 -8.60 -3.61
CA GLU A 174 -37.03 -7.44 -4.35
C GLU A 174 -35.84 -6.80 -3.61
N LYS A 175 -35.92 -6.66 -2.28
CA LYS A 175 -34.82 -6.18 -1.45
C LYS A 175 -33.62 -7.13 -1.49
N GLU A 176 -33.83 -8.44 -1.44
CA GLU A 176 -32.76 -9.44 -1.51
C GLU A 176 -31.96 -9.36 -2.82
N VAL A 177 -32.62 -9.06 -3.95
CA VAL A 177 -31.93 -8.82 -5.23
C VAL A 177 -30.97 -7.63 -5.11
N VAL A 178 -31.42 -6.53 -4.51
CA VAL A 178 -30.63 -5.31 -4.32
C VAL A 178 -29.47 -5.56 -3.35
N ASP A 179 -29.74 -6.17 -2.20
CA ASP A 179 -28.73 -6.44 -1.17
C ASP A 179 -27.68 -7.43 -1.68
N SER A 180 -28.08 -8.46 -2.43
CA SER A 180 -27.15 -9.41 -3.07
C SER A 180 -26.21 -8.70 -4.05
N ALA A 181 -26.74 -7.82 -4.92
CA ALA A 181 -25.93 -7.06 -5.86
C ALA A 181 -24.94 -6.11 -5.15
N LYS A 182 -25.38 -5.47 -4.06
CA LYS A 182 -24.53 -4.62 -3.21
C LYS A 182 -23.36 -5.41 -2.63
N TRP A 183 -23.61 -6.59 -2.03
CA TRP A 183 -22.56 -7.39 -1.44
C TRP A 183 -21.60 -7.98 -2.46
N VAL A 184 -22.09 -8.43 -3.62
CA VAL A 184 -21.23 -8.83 -4.74
C VAL A 184 -20.27 -7.69 -5.11
N THR A 185 -20.79 -6.48 -5.28
CA THR A 185 -19.98 -5.31 -5.64
C THR A 185 -18.94 -5.00 -4.57
N PHE A 186 -19.34 -5.03 -3.29
CA PHE A 186 -18.47 -4.77 -2.15
C PHE A 186 -17.27 -5.73 -2.12
N PHE A 187 -17.52 -7.05 -2.09
CA PHE A 187 -16.44 -8.04 -1.98
C PHE A 187 -15.60 -8.15 -3.25
N GLN A 188 -16.21 -8.00 -4.43
CA GLN A 188 -15.47 -7.97 -5.70
C GLN A 188 -14.50 -6.77 -5.75
N THR A 189 -14.92 -5.60 -5.26
CA THR A 189 -14.04 -4.43 -5.20
C THR A 189 -12.79 -4.70 -4.34
N TYR A 190 -12.96 -5.36 -3.19
CA TYR A 190 -11.80 -5.77 -2.36
C TYR A 190 -10.88 -6.73 -3.10
N LEU A 191 -11.41 -7.72 -3.80
CA LEU A 191 -10.61 -8.66 -4.61
C LEU A 191 -9.81 -7.93 -5.70
N ASP A 192 -10.45 -7.00 -6.41
CA ASP A 192 -9.82 -6.28 -7.51
C ASP A 192 -8.72 -5.34 -7.00
N VAL A 193 -9.01 -4.58 -5.93
CA VAL A 193 -8.02 -3.67 -5.30
C VAL A 193 -6.85 -4.46 -4.75
N THR A 194 -7.09 -5.49 -3.92
CA THR A 194 -5.99 -6.26 -3.31
C THR A 194 -5.14 -6.99 -4.36
N LYS A 195 -5.77 -7.52 -5.43
CA LYS A 195 -5.04 -8.11 -6.55
C LYS A 195 -4.12 -7.09 -7.23
N ARG A 196 -4.62 -5.89 -7.52
CA ARG A 196 -3.81 -4.81 -8.11
C ARG A 196 -2.66 -4.40 -7.20
N GLU A 197 -2.93 -4.19 -5.91
CA GLU A 197 -1.90 -3.79 -4.95
C GLU A 197 -0.84 -4.87 -4.74
N SER A 198 -1.19 -6.16 -4.89
CA SER A 198 -0.25 -7.28 -4.69
C SER A 198 0.97 -7.29 -5.62
N THR A 199 0.91 -6.57 -6.75
CA THR A 199 2.02 -6.42 -7.71
C THR A 199 2.51 -4.97 -7.83
N ALA A 200 1.91 -4.03 -7.10
CA ALA A 200 2.25 -2.61 -7.20
C ALA A 200 3.69 -2.29 -6.76
N TYR A 201 4.31 -3.20 -6.00
CA TYR A 201 5.64 -3.04 -5.44
C TYR A 201 6.75 -3.75 -6.23
N ASP A 202 6.40 -4.54 -7.26
CA ASP A 202 7.38 -5.33 -8.01
C ASP A 202 8.43 -4.43 -8.69
N ALA A 203 7.98 -3.31 -9.25
CA ALA A 203 8.86 -2.36 -9.93
C ALA A 203 9.87 -1.71 -8.97
N ILE A 204 9.44 -1.29 -7.77
CA ILE A 204 10.34 -0.66 -6.80
C ILE A 204 11.33 -1.67 -6.21
N VAL A 205 10.89 -2.91 -5.93
CA VAL A 205 11.79 -3.99 -5.49
C VAL A 205 12.85 -4.24 -6.55
N LYS A 206 12.45 -4.39 -7.81
CA LYS A 206 13.37 -4.62 -8.93
C LYS A 206 14.38 -3.49 -9.08
N VAL A 207 13.94 -2.23 -9.05
CA VAL A 207 14.82 -1.06 -9.15
C VAL A 207 15.87 -1.06 -8.04
N MET A 208 15.48 -1.39 -6.80
CA MET A 208 16.42 -1.43 -5.69
C MET A 208 17.40 -2.60 -5.77
N GLU A 209 16.96 -3.77 -6.23
CA GLU A 209 17.84 -4.91 -6.51
C GLU A 209 18.84 -4.61 -7.61
N ASP A 210 18.39 -3.97 -8.70
CA ASP A 210 19.24 -3.60 -9.83
C ASP A 210 20.28 -2.54 -9.42
N LYS A 211 19.92 -1.56 -8.56
CA LYS A 211 20.86 -0.58 -7.99
C LYS A 211 21.97 -1.25 -7.16
N LEU A 212 21.58 -2.13 -6.24
CA LEU A 212 22.54 -2.85 -5.38
C LEU A 212 23.44 -3.77 -6.19
N LYS A 213 22.89 -4.48 -7.18
CA LYS A 213 23.65 -5.33 -8.10
C LYS A 213 24.62 -4.49 -8.95
N GLY A 214 24.15 -3.38 -9.50
CA GLY A 214 24.97 -2.47 -10.30
C GLY A 214 26.16 -1.91 -9.52
N GLU A 215 25.95 -1.53 -8.25
CA GLU A 215 27.06 -1.12 -7.37
C GLU A 215 28.02 -2.28 -7.10
N ALA A 216 27.51 -3.47 -6.78
CA ALA A 216 28.37 -4.63 -6.53
C ALA A 216 29.27 -4.93 -7.74
N THR A 217 28.71 -4.87 -8.96
CA THR A 217 29.48 -5.00 -10.20
C THR A 217 30.53 -3.89 -10.36
N GLN A 218 30.19 -2.63 -10.09
CA GLN A 218 31.17 -1.52 -10.17
C GLN A 218 32.32 -1.68 -9.18
N VAL A 219 32.04 -2.18 -7.98
CA VAL A 219 33.04 -2.43 -6.94
C VAL A 219 33.96 -3.59 -7.34
N GLU A 220 33.41 -4.65 -7.93
CA GLU A 220 34.15 -5.81 -8.42
C GLU A 220 35.05 -5.45 -9.63
N ASP A 221 34.50 -4.70 -10.59
CA ASP A 221 35.20 -4.25 -11.79
C ASP A 221 36.32 -3.24 -11.49
N TYR A 222 36.29 -2.61 -10.31
CA TYR A 222 37.33 -1.68 -9.88
C TYR A 222 38.62 -2.42 -9.48
N LYS A 223 39.42 -2.74 -10.50
CA LYS A 223 40.67 -3.52 -10.41
C LYS A 223 41.63 -3.06 -9.31
N ALA A 224 41.77 -1.75 -9.09
CA ALA A 224 42.68 -1.19 -8.08
C ALA A 224 42.17 -1.39 -6.64
N GLY A 225 40.85 -1.49 -6.45
CA GLY A 225 40.23 -1.74 -5.15
C GLY A 225 40.16 -3.22 -4.77
N LYS A 226 40.25 -4.14 -5.74
CA LYS A 226 40.11 -5.60 -5.52
C LYS A 226 38.80 -5.97 -4.80
N GLY A 227 37.68 -5.34 -5.18
CA GLY A 227 36.37 -5.57 -4.55
C GLY A 227 36.15 -4.84 -3.22
N ASP A 228 37.10 -4.02 -2.76
CA ASP A 228 36.96 -3.21 -1.55
C ASP A 228 36.04 -1.99 -1.82
N ARG A 229 34.87 -1.99 -1.17
CA ARG A 229 33.87 -0.91 -1.28
C ARG A 229 34.43 0.46 -0.86
N LEU A 230 35.26 0.53 0.19
CA LEU A 230 35.79 1.81 0.69
C LEU A 230 36.80 2.40 -0.30
N LYS A 231 37.67 1.56 -0.87
CA LYS A 231 38.60 2.00 -1.93
C LYS A 231 37.87 2.43 -3.20
N TRP A 232 36.78 1.76 -3.54
CA TRP A 232 35.92 2.18 -4.63
C TRP A 232 35.30 3.55 -4.35
N VAL A 233 34.72 3.78 -3.15
CA VAL A 233 34.18 5.09 -2.74
C VAL A 233 35.24 6.18 -2.88
N GLU A 234 36.45 5.94 -2.36
CA GLU A 234 37.55 6.91 -2.45
C GLU A 234 37.88 7.26 -3.90
N ALA A 235 37.89 6.28 -4.80
CA ALA A 235 38.20 6.48 -6.20
C ALA A 235 37.12 7.28 -6.92
N VAL A 236 35.85 6.90 -6.74
CA VAL A 236 34.74 7.55 -7.46
C VAL A 236 34.47 8.97 -6.96
N VAL A 237 34.57 9.23 -5.65
CA VAL A 237 34.39 10.59 -5.10
C VAL A 237 35.53 11.54 -5.51
N SER A 238 36.73 11.00 -5.77
CA SER A 238 37.88 11.80 -6.20
C SER A 238 37.84 12.19 -7.68
N SER A 239 36.94 11.58 -8.46
CA SER A 239 36.80 11.84 -9.90
C SER A 239 35.53 12.66 -10.18
N PRO A 240 35.66 13.93 -10.62
CA PRO A 240 34.51 14.80 -10.90
C PRO A 240 33.53 14.21 -11.92
N ALA A 241 33.99 13.37 -12.85
CA ALA A 241 33.17 12.76 -13.87
C ALA A 241 32.01 11.94 -13.28
N TYR A 242 32.22 11.23 -12.18
CA TYR A 242 31.16 10.43 -11.54
C TYR A 242 30.08 11.31 -10.91
N LEU A 243 30.48 12.42 -10.30
CA LEU A 243 29.54 13.38 -9.72
C LEU A 243 28.77 14.13 -10.81
N GLU A 244 29.42 14.55 -11.88
CA GLU A 244 28.76 15.22 -13.01
C GLU A 244 27.81 14.30 -13.77
N ALA A 245 28.11 13.00 -13.86
CA ALA A 245 27.22 12.01 -14.45
C ALA A 245 25.88 11.86 -13.71
N GLN A 246 25.75 12.37 -12.47
CA GLN A 246 24.50 12.32 -11.71
C GLN A 246 23.50 13.42 -12.13
N GLY A 247 23.90 14.35 -12.99
CA GLY A 247 23.02 15.37 -13.55
C GLY A 247 22.71 16.49 -12.57
N ASP A 248 21.46 16.57 -12.12
CA ASP A 248 20.97 17.68 -11.33
C ASP A 248 21.47 17.66 -9.88
N LYS A 249 21.16 18.73 -9.13
CA LYS A 249 21.56 18.86 -7.72
C LYS A 249 21.04 17.70 -6.87
N ALA A 250 19.82 17.24 -7.13
CA ALA A 250 19.20 16.15 -6.38
C ALA A 250 19.88 14.80 -6.65
N GLY A 251 20.20 14.48 -7.91
CA GLY A 251 20.97 13.31 -8.30
C GLY A 251 22.35 13.29 -7.67
N LYS A 252 23.06 14.42 -7.72
CA LYS A 252 24.36 14.61 -7.03
C LYS A 252 24.25 14.36 -5.52
N ALA A 253 23.21 14.90 -4.88
CA ALA A 253 22.98 14.71 -3.44
C ALA A 253 22.74 13.23 -3.11
N ARG A 254 21.82 12.56 -3.82
CA ARG A 254 21.49 11.14 -3.60
C ARG A 254 22.73 10.25 -3.75
N TRP A 255 23.53 10.49 -4.78
CA TRP A 255 24.76 9.75 -5.01
C TRP A 255 25.79 9.95 -3.89
N LEU A 256 26.03 11.19 -3.46
CA LEU A 256 26.93 11.47 -2.34
C LEU A 256 26.44 10.86 -1.02
N HIS A 257 25.12 10.87 -0.78
CA HIS A 257 24.51 10.20 0.37
C HIS A 257 24.66 8.67 0.30
N ARG A 258 24.62 8.07 -0.90
CA ARG A 258 24.96 6.65 -1.08
C ARG A 258 26.41 6.37 -0.69
N LEU A 259 27.34 7.18 -1.18
CA LEU A 259 28.76 7.02 -0.79
C LEU A 259 28.97 7.19 0.71
N ALA A 260 28.28 8.15 1.34
CA ALA A 260 28.32 8.36 2.79
C ALA A 260 27.69 7.21 3.59
N THR A 261 26.80 6.42 2.97
CA THR A 261 26.26 5.21 3.59
C THR A 261 27.29 4.08 3.58
N ILE A 262 28.11 4.00 2.54
CA ILE A 262 29.14 2.96 2.38
C ILE A 262 30.39 3.29 3.19
N ASP A 263 30.84 4.53 3.16
CA ASP A 263 31.99 5.05 3.90
C ASP A 263 31.60 6.33 4.67
N PRO A 264 30.96 6.19 5.85
CA PRO A 264 30.52 7.33 6.66
C PRO A 264 31.65 8.27 7.08
N GLU A 265 32.85 7.72 7.28
CA GLU A 265 34.05 8.42 7.76
C GLU A 265 34.82 9.13 6.62
N SER A 266 34.34 9.01 5.38
CA SER A 266 34.99 9.61 4.21
C SER A 266 34.97 11.13 4.24
N LYS A 267 36.09 11.74 4.67
CA LYS A 267 36.26 13.21 4.66
C LYS A 267 36.02 13.83 3.28
N LYS A 268 36.33 13.10 2.20
CA LYS A 268 36.12 13.56 0.81
C LYS A 268 34.63 13.64 0.49
N VAL A 269 33.84 12.60 0.82
CA VAL A 269 32.38 12.61 0.62
C VAL A 269 31.73 13.71 1.46
N GLN A 270 32.10 13.82 2.73
CA GLN A 270 31.58 14.87 3.62
C GLN A 270 31.89 16.27 3.10
N HIS A 271 33.10 16.49 2.55
CA HIS A 271 33.46 17.74 1.93
C HIS A 271 32.59 18.06 0.70
N GLN A 272 32.35 17.09 -0.19
CA GLN A 272 31.48 17.27 -1.35
C GLN A 272 30.02 17.55 -0.96
N LEU A 273 29.50 16.86 0.07
CA LEU A 273 28.18 17.15 0.63
C LEU A 273 28.12 18.59 1.19
N ASN A 274 29.17 19.05 1.86
CA ASN A 274 29.23 20.41 2.37
C ASN A 274 29.28 21.46 1.24
N LEU A 275 30.02 21.19 0.17
CA LEU A 275 30.02 22.05 -1.03
C LEU A 275 28.62 22.12 -1.66
N LEU A 276 27.97 20.96 -1.85
CA LEU A 276 26.64 20.89 -2.46
C LEU A 276 25.56 21.60 -1.63
N ASN A 277 25.70 21.55 -0.31
CA ASN A 277 24.82 22.20 0.65
C ASN A 277 25.19 23.67 0.93
N GLY A 278 26.21 24.22 0.26
CA GLY A 278 26.66 25.61 0.46
C GLY A 278 27.28 25.88 1.84
N LYS A 279 27.65 24.83 2.59
CA LYS A 279 28.31 24.91 3.90
C LYS A 279 29.83 25.07 3.79
N ALA A 280 30.39 24.85 2.60
CA ALA A 280 31.80 25.05 2.29
C ALA A 280 31.95 25.82 0.97
N VAL A 281 33.03 26.62 0.86
CA VAL A 281 33.38 27.33 -0.38
C VAL A 281 34.30 26.44 -1.20
N ALA A 282 34.00 26.29 -2.50
CA ALA A 282 34.86 25.52 -3.40
C ALA A 282 36.27 26.14 -3.45
N PRO A 283 37.34 25.34 -3.36
CA PRO A 283 38.70 25.88 -3.45
C PRO A 283 38.88 26.60 -4.79
N PRO A 284 39.60 27.74 -4.81
CA PRO A 284 39.79 28.51 -6.04
C PRO A 284 40.45 27.62 -7.11
N VAL A 285 39.85 27.59 -8.31
CA VAL A 285 40.40 26.87 -9.46
C VAL A 285 41.81 27.42 -9.70
N LYS A 286 42.85 26.63 -9.41
CA LYS A 286 44.22 26.98 -9.78
C LYS A 286 44.27 27.10 -11.29
N LYS A 287 44.32 28.33 -11.80
CA LYS A 287 44.65 28.60 -13.20
C LYS A 287 45.92 27.83 -13.53
N GLY A 288 45.81 26.88 -14.44
CA GLY A 288 46.94 26.10 -14.92
C GLY A 288 48.06 27.05 -15.33
N LYS A 289 49.27 26.75 -14.85
CA LYS A 289 50.49 27.44 -15.23
C LYS A 289 50.59 27.34 -16.76
N LYS A 290 50.38 28.46 -17.46
CA LYS A 290 50.72 28.54 -18.89
C LYS A 290 52.22 28.27 -18.98
N GLY A 291 52.58 27.21 -19.70
CA GLY A 291 53.95 26.99 -20.17
C GLY A 291 54.38 28.10 -21.10
#